data_AF-A0A3V2JP49-F1
#
_entry.id   AF-A0A3V2JP49-F1
#
_cell.length_a   1.000
_cell.length_b   1.000
_cell.length_c   1.000
_cell.angle_alpha   90.00
_cell.angle_beta   90.00
_cell.angle_gamma   90.00
#
_symmetry.space_group_name_H-M   'P 1'
#
loop_
_entity.id
_entity.type
_entity.pdbx_description
1 polymer ?
#
loop_
_entity_poly.entity_id
_entity_poly.type
_entity_poly.pdbx_seq_one_letter_code
_entity_poly.pdbx_strand_id
1 'polypeptide(L)'
;MVRKSELIEATWSEVNFNSLEWRIPGERMKMDNLLPLSKQALAMFEELKFLAGDSPYVFPSRHGYRRPISKTTLNCAVRTLDLNVRDFVIHDFRRTASTLLHEQGYNSDWIEKYLAHKIGGVHGVYNRAEYLNRRREMLQFWADFVDAQIEEGRKVVIGKFGKAYEAK
;
A
#
# COMPACT_ATOMS: atom_id res chain seq x y z
N MET A 1 2.18 0.69 0.13
CA MET A 1 2.62 1.45 -1.07
C MET A 1 3.52 0.62 -2.00
N VAL A 2 3.34 -0.70 -2.05
CA VAL A 2 4.10 -1.61 -2.92
C VAL A 2 3.57 -1.61 -4.35
N ARG A 3 4.31 -2.18 -5.29
CA ARG A 3 3.82 -2.34 -6.67
C ARG A 3 2.70 -3.37 -6.70
N LYS A 4 1.83 -3.23 -7.70
CA LYS A 4 0.69 -4.14 -7.91
C LYS A 4 1.10 -5.61 -7.98
N SER A 5 2.15 -5.94 -8.75
CA SER A 5 2.63 -7.31 -8.90
C SER A 5 3.18 -7.89 -7.59
N GLU A 6 3.93 -7.08 -6.83
CA GLU A 6 4.47 -7.47 -5.52
C GLU A 6 3.35 -7.87 -4.55
N LEU A 7 2.25 -7.09 -4.51
CA LEU A 7 1.11 -7.38 -3.65
C LEU A 7 0.33 -8.63 -4.10
N ILE A 8 0.12 -8.79 -5.40
CA ILE A 8 -0.64 -9.91 -5.96
C ILE A 8 0.09 -11.23 -5.71
N GLU A 9 1.40 -11.24 -5.91
CA GLU A 9 2.21 -12.46 -5.83
C GLU A 9 2.68 -12.76 -4.39
N ALA A 10 2.37 -11.88 -3.43
CA ALA A 10 2.76 -11.98 -2.02
C ALA A 10 2.36 -13.32 -1.39
N THR A 11 3.28 -13.91 -0.62
CA THR A 11 3.05 -15.18 0.08
C THR A 11 3.21 -15.00 1.59
N TRP A 12 2.59 -15.89 2.37
CA TRP A 12 2.67 -15.83 3.84
C TRP A 12 4.08 -16.07 4.38
N SER A 13 4.93 -16.78 3.64
CA SER A 13 6.34 -17.00 4.01
C SER A 13 7.18 -15.72 3.97
N GLU A 14 6.70 -14.68 3.30
CA GLU A 14 7.40 -13.39 3.20
C GLU A 14 7.05 -12.43 4.32
N VAL A 15 5.92 -12.67 5.02
CA VAL A 15 5.40 -11.78 6.06
C VAL A 15 5.78 -12.34 7.43
N ASN A 16 6.59 -11.59 8.16
CA ASN A 16 6.95 -11.87 9.54
C ASN A 16 6.07 -11.03 10.48
N PHE A 17 5.07 -11.69 11.07
CA PHE A 17 4.14 -11.08 12.03
C PHE A 17 4.80 -10.70 13.36
N ASN A 18 5.93 -11.31 13.72
CA ASN A 18 6.65 -10.99 14.96
C ASN A 18 7.54 -9.75 14.80
N SER A 19 8.26 -9.63 13.67
CA SER A 19 9.13 -8.47 13.42
C SER A 19 8.43 -7.30 12.72
N LEU A 20 7.15 -7.48 12.34
CA LEU A 20 6.32 -6.51 11.63
C LEU A 20 6.95 -6.12 10.28
N GLU A 21 7.41 -7.12 9.55
CA GLU A 21 8.18 -6.93 8.32
C GLU A 21 7.67 -7.84 7.21
N TRP A 22 7.69 -7.31 5.99
CA TRP A 22 7.43 -8.05 4.77
C TRP A 22 8.68 -8.02 3.89
N ARG A 23 9.25 -9.20 3.63
CA ARG A 23 10.46 -9.38 2.82
C ARG A 23 10.11 -9.87 1.43
N ILE A 24 10.23 -8.99 0.44
CA ILE A 24 10.03 -9.34 -0.96
C ILE A 24 11.37 -9.84 -1.52
N PRO A 25 11.46 -11.12 -1.97
CA PRO A 25 12.70 -11.65 -2.51
C PRO A 25 13.06 -11.00 -3.86
N GLY A 26 14.35 -10.82 -4.10
CA GLY A 26 14.95 -10.36 -5.35
C GLY A 26 14.85 -11.38 -6.50
N GLU A 27 14.15 -12.50 -6.34
CA GLU A 27 13.75 -13.31 -7.48
C GLU A 27 12.53 -12.69 -8.20
N ARG A 28 11.63 -12.02 -7.43
CA ARG A 28 10.49 -11.28 -7.98
C ARG A 28 10.80 -9.82 -8.28
N MET A 29 11.91 -9.32 -7.73
CA MET A 29 12.37 -7.94 -7.86
C MET A 29 13.79 -7.90 -8.40
N LYS A 30 14.27 -6.79 -8.93
CA LYS A 30 15.71 -6.69 -9.28
C LYS A 30 16.63 -6.65 -8.05
N MET A 31 16.06 -6.54 -6.85
CA MET A 31 16.75 -6.40 -5.56
C MET A 31 15.83 -6.84 -4.43
N ASP A 32 16.38 -7.49 -3.39
CA ASP A 32 15.67 -7.76 -2.15
C ASP A 32 15.13 -6.46 -1.55
N ASN A 33 13.88 -6.47 -1.08
CA ASN A 33 13.29 -5.33 -0.40
C ASN A 33 12.65 -5.76 0.91
N LEU A 34 13.12 -5.16 2.01
CA LEU A 34 12.54 -5.33 3.33
C LEU A 34 11.63 -4.14 3.65
N LEU A 35 10.36 -4.43 3.88
CA LEU A 35 9.31 -3.44 4.11
C LEU A 35 8.83 -3.53 5.56
N PRO A 36 9.03 -2.50 6.39
CA PRO A 36 8.32 -2.45 7.66
C PRO A 36 6.82 -2.30 7.43
N LEU A 37 6.02 -2.85 8.33
CA LEU A 37 4.56 -2.77 8.33
C LEU A 37 4.08 -1.83 9.45
N SER A 38 3.06 -1.02 9.17
CA SER A 38 2.31 -0.32 10.20
C SER A 38 1.38 -1.29 10.94
N LYS A 39 0.88 -0.88 12.11
CA LYS A 39 -0.09 -1.66 12.88
C LYS A 39 -1.35 -1.98 12.07
N GLN A 40 -1.85 -1.01 11.30
CA GLN A 40 -3.00 -1.15 10.42
C GLN A 40 -2.75 -2.18 9.32
N ALA A 41 -1.59 -2.12 8.67
CA ALA A 41 -1.24 -3.09 7.64
C ALA A 41 -1.12 -4.50 8.22
N LEU A 42 -0.53 -4.64 9.42
CA LEU A 42 -0.46 -5.92 10.12
C LEU A 42 -1.86 -6.49 10.37
N ALA A 43 -2.76 -5.70 10.94
CA ALA A 43 -4.13 -6.13 11.20
C ALA A 43 -4.85 -6.60 9.91
N MET A 44 -4.65 -5.88 8.80
CA MET A 44 -5.16 -6.32 7.49
C MET A 44 -4.54 -7.65 7.02
N PHE A 45 -3.24 -7.85 7.22
CA PHE A 45 -2.59 -9.13 6.89
C PHE A 45 -3.11 -10.27 7.77
N GLU A 46 -3.38 -10.04 9.05
CA GLU A 46 -3.95 -11.05 9.96
C GLU A 46 -5.36 -11.45 9.54
N GLU A 47 -6.21 -10.47 9.18
CA GLU A 47 -7.54 -10.73 8.65
C GLU A 47 -7.48 -11.51 7.33
N LEU A 48 -6.62 -11.08 6.40
CA LEU A 48 -6.41 -11.78 5.13
C LEU A 48 -5.90 -13.21 5.34
N LYS A 49 -5.06 -13.45 6.36
CA LYS A 49 -4.55 -14.78 6.67
C LYS A 49 -5.65 -15.72 7.12
N PHE A 50 -6.60 -15.21 7.90
CA PHE A 50 -7.79 -15.96 8.28
C PHE A 50 -8.67 -16.27 7.06
N LEU A 51 -8.87 -15.29 6.16
CA LEU A 51 -9.72 -15.45 4.97
C LEU A 51 -9.09 -16.34 3.88
N ALA A 52 -7.77 -16.40 3.80
CA ALA A 52 -7.06 -17.13 2.75
C ALA A 52 -7.05 -18.66 2.94
N GLY A 53 -7.40 -19.15 4.14
CA GLY A 53 -7.35 -20.57 4.48
C GLY A 53 -5.95 -21.17 4.25
N ASP A 54 -5.88 -22.31 3.57
CA ASP A 54 -4.61 -23.02 3.28
C ASP A 54 -3.84 -22.47 2.07
N SER A 55 -4.23 -21.31 1.53
CA SER A 55 -3.48 -20.69 0.44
C SER A 55 -2.09 -20.27 0.89
N PRO A 56 -1.03 -20.53 0.11
CA PRO A 56 0.27 -19.92 0.35
C PRO A 56 0.29 -18.42 0.01
N TYR A 57 -0.70 -17.92 -0.75
CA TYR A 57 -0.78 -16.54 -1.21
C TYR A 57 -1.64 -15.68 -0.29
N VAL A 58 -1.27 -14.41 -0.17
CA VAL A 58 -2.05 -13.40 0.56
C VAL A 58 -3.38 -13.14 -0.13
N PHE A 59 -3.39 -13.11 -1.47
CA PHE A 59 -4.58 -12.95 -2.29
C PHE A 59 -4.79 -14.17 -3.20
N PRO A 60 -5.41 -15.25 -2.70
CA PRO A 60 -5.71 -16.44 -3.50
C PRO A 60 -6.71 -16.17 -4.63
N SER A 61 -6.56 -16.88 -5.74
CA SER A 61 -7.56 -16.92 -6.79
C SER A 61 -8.78 -17.72 -6.37
N ARG A 62 -9.98 -17.22 -6.72
CA ARG A 62 -11.25 -17.94 -6.56
C ARG A 62 -11.27 -19.27 -7.34
N HIS A 63 -10.48 -19.38 -8.40
CA HIS A 63 -10.40 -20.59 -9.23
C HIS A 63 -9.31 -21.57 -8.77
N GLY A 64 -8.62 -21.28 -7.66
CA GLY A 64 -7.63 -22.19 -7.09
C GLY A 64 -6.74 -21.51 -6.05
N TYR A 65 -6.76 -22.03 -4.82
CA TYR A 65 -6.03 -21.47 -3.68
C TYR A 65 -4.49 -21.50 -3.84
N ARG A 66 -3.94 -22.30 -4.76
CA ARG A 66 -2.50 -22.37 -5.06
C ARG A 66 -2.03 -21.37 -6.12
N ARG A 67 -2.86 -20.40 -6.48
CA ARG A 67 -2.51 -19.35 -7.45
C ARG A 67 -2.97 -18.00 -6.90
N PRO A 68 -2.25 -16.91 -7.17
CA PRO A 68 -2.71 -15.58 -6.79
C PRO A 68 -3.86 -15.11 -7.69
N ILE A 69 -4.56 -14.06 -7.26
CA ILE A 69 -5.54 -13.36 -8.10
C ILE A 69 -4.94 -12.84 -9.43
N SER A 70 -5.79 -12.60 -10.43
CA SER A 70 -5.35 -12.01 -11.70
C SER A 70 -4.74 -10.62 -11.49
N LYS A 71 -3.74 -10.27 -12.33
CA LYS A 71 -3.09 -8.94 -12.40
C LYS A 71 -4.07 -7.78 -12.66
N THR A 72 -5.27 -8.07 -13.16
CA THR A 72 -6.31 -7.07 -13.42
C THR A 72 -7.25 -6.87 -12.23
N THR A 73 -7.39 -7.85 -11.34
CA THR A 73 -8.38 -7.90 -10.25
C THR A 73 -8.34 -6.65 -9.38
N LEU A 74 -7.15 -6.23 -8.96
CA LEU A 74 -7.00 -5.06 -8.10
C LEU A 74 -7.42 -3.75 -8.80
N ASN A 75 -7.12 -3.59 -10.09
CA ASN A 75 -7.58 -2.42 -10.84
C ASN A 75 -9.10 -2.45 -11.05
N CYS A 76 -9.69 -3.63 -11.24
CA CYS A 76 -11.15 -3.76 -11.27
C CYS A 76 -11.77 -3.38 -9.93
N ALA A 77 -11.19 -3.82 -8.80
CA ALA A 77 -11.66 -3.45 -7.47
C ALA A 77 -11.57 -1.93 -7.22
N VAL A 78 -10.51 -1.27 -7.68
CA VAL A 78 -10.41 0.20 -7.59
C VAL A 78 -11.52 0.90 -8.38
N ARG A 79 -11.84 0.40 -9.59
CA ARG A 79 -12.93 0.97 -10.40
C ARG A 79 -14.31 0.84 -9.74
N THR A 80 -14.49 -0.11 -8.82
CA THR A 80 -15.75 -0.26 -8.07
C THR A 80 -15.90 0.72 -6.90
N LEU A 81 -14.83 1.45 -6.52
CA LEU A 81 -14.88 2.41 -5.41
C LEU A 81 -15.61 3.72 -5.75
N ASP A 82 -16.12 3.88 -6.99
CA ASP A 82 -16.82 5.07 -7.48
C ASP A 82 -16.13 6.39 -7.13
N LEU A 83 -14.80 6.41 -7.30
CA LEU A 83 -14.00 7.60 -7.03
C LEU A 83 -14.30 8.65 -8.10
N ASN A 84 -14.62 9.89 -7.68
CA ASN A 84 -14.75 11.03 -8.58
C ASN A 84 -13.39 11.55 -9.06
N VAL A 85 -12.55 10.64 -9.54
CA VAL A 85 -11.21 10.88 -10.07
C VAL A 85 -11.06 10.07 -11.35
N ARG A 86 -10.87 10.77 -12.47
CA ARG A 86 -10.73 10.15 -13.78
C ARG A 86 -9.49 9.26 -13.83
N ASP A 87 -9.65 8.06 -14.42
CA ASP A 87 -8.58 7.11 -14.73
C ASP A 87 -7.74 6.62 -13.52
N PHE A 88 -8.30 6.68 -12.30
CA PHE A 88 -7.61 6.28 -11.07
C PHE A 88 -7.34 4.76 -11.00
N VAL A 89 -6.10 4.37 -10.72
CA VAL A 89 -5.65 2.98 -10.62
C VAL A 89 -4.79 2.74 -9.36
N ILE A 90 -4.44 1.48 -9.09
CA ILE A 90 -3.60 1.11 -7.93
C ILE A 90 -2.31 1.92 -7.81
N HIS A 91 -1.69 2.28 -8.94
CA HIS A 91 -0.46 3.07 -8.93
C HIS A 91 -0.66 4.45 -8.30
N ASP A 92 -1.85 5.05 -8.43
CA ASP A 92 -2.10 6.40 -7.96
C ASP A 92 -2.10 6.49 -6.44
N PHE A 93 -2.57 5.46 -5.71
CA PHE A 93 -2.42 5.39 -4.24
C PHE A 93 -0.97 5.53 -3.81
N ARG A 94 -0.06 4.88 -4.53
CA ARG A 94 1.38 4.93 -4.24
C ARG A 94 1.96 6.30 -4.57
N ARG A 95 1.50 6.95 -5.65
CA ARG A 95 1.89 8.31 -6.00
C ARG A 95 1.43 9.31 -4.94
N THR A 96 0.16 9.24 -4.53
CA THR A 96 -0.41 10.09 -3.47
C THR A 96 0.37 9.97 -2.17
N ALA A 97 0.66 8.74 -1.72
CA ALA A 97 1.44 8.52 -0.51
C ALA A 97 2.85 9.11 -0.61
N SER A 98 3.54 8.92 -1.75
CA SER A 98 4.88 9.48 -1.96
C SER A 98 4.87 11.01 -1.90
N THR A 99 3.96 11.67 -2.64
CA THR A 99 3.83 13.12 -2.63
C THR A 99 3.57 13.66 -1.23
N LEU A 100 2.61 13.07 -0.50
CA LEU A 100 2.29 13.54 0.84
C LEU A 100 3.46 13.36 1.81
N LEU A 101 4.16 12.22 1.77
CA LEU A 101 5.32 12.00 2.64
C LEU A 101 6.45 12.99 2.37
N HIS A 102 6.67 13.37 1.10
CA HIS A 102 7.59 14.44 0.75
C HIS A 102 7.14 15.80 1.28
N GLU A 103 5.86 16.15 1.14
CA GLU A 103 5.30 17.41 1.65
C GLU A 103 5.38 17.51 3.18
N GLN A 104 5.29 16.37 3.89
CA GLN A 104 5.49 16.28 5.34
C GLN A 104 6.98 16.36 5.75
N GLY A 105 7.90 16.46 4.79
CA GLY A 105 9.33 16.64 5.06
C GLY A 105 10.09 15.36 5.42
N TYR A 106 9.52 14.17 5.16
CA TYR A 106 10.26 12.93 5.34
C TYR A 106 11.43 12.84 4.36
N ASN A 107 12.50 12.17 4.80
CA ASN A 107 13.72 12.04 4.01
C ASN A 107 13.45 11.23 2.72
N SER A 108 13.85 11.79 1.57
CA SER A 108 13.67 11.17 0.26
C SER A 108 14.26 9.77 0.16
N ASP A 109 15.43 9.51 0.76
CA ASP A 109 16.05 8.18 0.73
C ASP A 109 15.17 7.14 1.44
N TRP A 110 14.43 7.52 2.49
CA TRP A 110 13.52 6.60 3.19
C TRP A 110 12.31 6.25 2.34
N ILE A 111 11.71 7.27 1.69
CA ILE A 111 10.56 7.13 0.80
C ILE A 111 10.97 6.27 -0.40
N GLU A 112 12.03 6.66 -1.11
CA GLU A 112 12.50 5.98 -2.32
C GLU A 112 12.95 4.54 -2.03
N LYS A 113 13.59 4.29 -0.88
CA LYS A 113 13.94 2.93 -0.44
C LYS A 113 12.69 2.08 -0.20
N TYR A 114 11.65 2.60 0.47
CA TYR A 114 10.39 1.87 0.66
C TYR A 114 9.70 1.58 -0.68
N LEU A 115 9.79 2.53 -1.61
CA LEU A 115 9.29 2.41 -2.97
C LEU A 115 10.15 1.44 -3.82
N ALA A 116 11.27 0.90 -3.34
CA ALA A 116 12.21 0.12 -4.16
C ALA A 116 12.63 0.86 -5.45
N HIS A 117 12.77 2.18 -5.35
CA HIS A 117 13.33 3.01 -6.40
C HIS A 117 14.85 2.99 -6.30
N LYS A 118 15.52 3.04 -7.45
CA LYS A 118 16.98 3.12 -7.49
C LYS A 118 17.39 4.57 -7.29
N ILE A 119 18.10 4.85 -6.21
CA ILE A 119 18.73 6.15 -6.00
C ILE A 119 19.83 6.32 -7.06
N GLY A 120 19.78 7.43 -7.80
CA GLY A 120 20.72 7.73 -8.86
C GLY A 120 22.08 8.23 -8.36
N GLY A 121 23.04 8.30 -9.28
CA GLY A 121 24.35 8.93 -9.04
C GLY A 121 25.24 8.21 -8.02
N VAL A 122 26.29 8.92 -7.60
CA VAL A 122 27.28 8.43 -6.63
C VAL A 122 26.63 8.10 -5.28
N HIS A 123 25.65 8.90 -4.86
CA HIS A 123 24.90 8.70 -3.61
C HIS A 123 24.25 7.31 -3.55
N GLY A 124 23.60 6.88 -4.63
CA GLY A 124 22.97 5.55 -4.70
C GLY A 124 23.95 4.37 -4.73
N VAL A 125 25.21 4.58 -5.10
CA VAL A 125 26.25 3.53 -5.07
C VAL A 125 26.71 3.26 -3.63
N TYR A 126 26.81 4.31 -2.81
CA TYR A 126 27.32 4.21 -1.44
C TYR A 126 26.23 4.02 -0.39
N ASN A 127 25.00 4.48 -0.63
CA ASN A 127 23.92 4.35 0.34
C ASN A 127 23.37 2.92 0.44
N ARG A 128 23.94 2.15 1.37
CA ARG A 128 23.49 0.78 1.72
C ARG A 128 22.58 0.74 2.95
N ALA A 129 22.18 1.88 3.49
CA ALA A 129 21.40 1.92 4.72
C ALA A 129 19.94 1.49 4.46
N GLU A 130 19.40 0.69 5.38
CA GLU A 130 18.02 0.21 5.30
C GLU A 130 17.02 1.14 5.98
N TYR A 131 17.49 2.04 6.85
CA TYR A 131 16.70 3.03 7.60
C TYR A 131 15.43 2.45 8.26
N LEU A 132 15.45 1.20 8.71
CA LEU A 132 14.24 0.47 9.12
C LEU A 132 13.43 1.18 10.20
N ASN A 133 14.08 1.67 11.26
CA ASN A 133 13.38 2.36 12.35
C ASN A 133 12.68 3.64 11.86
N ARG A 134 13.36 4.42 11.02
CA ARG A 134 12.81 5.65 10.43
C ARG A 134 11.69 5.37 9.44
N ARG A 135 11.83 4.33 8.61
CA ARG A 135 10.76 3.86 7.71
C ARG A 135 9.55 3.34 8.50
N ARG A 136 9.76 2.67 9.63
CA ARG A 136 8.67 2.22 10.51
C ARG A 136 7.88 3.41 11.07
N GLU A 137 8.58 4.42 11.59
CA GLU A 137 7.94 5.68 12.05
C GLU A 137 7.15 6.36 10.92
N MET A 138 7.76 6.50 9.74
CA MET A 138 7.15 7.11 8.55
C MET A 138 5.87 6.38 8.09
N LEU A 139 5.90 5.05 8.04
CA LEU A 139 4.74 4.26 7.60
C LEU A 139 3.64 4.19 8.65
N GLN A 140 3.99 4.24 9.94
CA GLN A 140 3.00 4.37 10.98
C GLN A 140 2.28 5.71 10.86
N PHE A 141 3.01 6.82 10.69
CA PHE A 141 2.41 8.13 10.43
C PHE A 141 1.50 8.10 9.20
N TRP A 142 1.95 7.51 8.08
CA TRP A 142 1.12 7.40 6.88
C TRP A 142 -0.19 6.64 7.14
N ALA A 143 -0.13 5.53 7.88
CA ALA A 143 -1.31 4.75 8.21
C ALA A 143 -2.26 5.50 9.15
N ASP A 144 -1.73 6.18 10.17
CA ASP A 144 -2.50 7.00 11.10
C ASP A 144 -3.18 8.18 10.38
N PHE A 145 -2.48 8.79 9.41
CA PHE A 145 -3.06 9.83 8.56
C PHE A 145 -4.24 9.29 7.75
N VAL A 146 -4.10 8.14 7.10
CA VAL A 146 -5.19 7.53 6.31
C VAL A 146 -6.41 7.22 7.19
N ASP A 147 -6.21 6.66 8.38
CA ASP A 147 -7.29 6.39 9.33
C ASP A 147 -8.00 7.70 9.73
N ALA A 148 -7.24 8.76 10.04
CA ALA A 148 -7.80 10.06 10.37
C ALA A 148 -8.66 10.63 9.22
N GLN A 149 -8.22 10.50 7.97
CA GLN A 149 -9.02 10.93 6.80
C GLN A 149 -10.32 10.12 6.65
N ILE A 150 -10.29 8.81 6.96
CA ILE A 150 -11.48 7.96 6.94
C ILE A 150 -12.46 8.38 8.05
N GLU A 151 -11.97 8.64 9.26
CA GLU A 151 -12.79 9.07 10.39
C GLU A 151 -13.41 10.46 10.16
N GLU A 152 -12.65 11.40 9.61
CA GLU A 152 -13.16 12.72 9.25
C GLU A 152 -14.21 12.62 8.13
N GLY A 153 -13.96 11.80 7.10
CA GLY A 153 -14.94 11.52 6.06
C GLY A 153 -16.22 10.88 6.60
N ARG A 154 -16.14 10.06 7.65
CA ARG A 154 -17.33 9.49 8.34
C ARG A 154 -18.12 10.54 9.13
N LYS A 155 -17.52 11.68 9.50
CA LYS A 155 -18.23 12.80 10.14
C LYS A 155 -18.95 13.71 9.13
N VAL A 156 -18.66 13.57 7.84
CA VAL A 156 -19.35 14.32 6.77
C VAL A 156 -20.58 13.53 6.32
N VAL A 157 -21.78 13.98 6.70
CA VAL A 157 -23.03 13.49 6.11
C VAL A 157 -23.08 13.97 4.66
N ILE A 158 -22.77 13.08 3.70
CA ILE A 158 -23.00 13.36 2.27
C ILE A 158 -24.51 13.26 2.00
N GLY A 159 -25.23 14.33 2.34
CA GLY A 159 -26.63 14.49 1.97
C GLY A 159 -26.75 14.80 0.48
N LYS A 160 -27.61 14.06 -0.25
CA LYS A 160 -28.10 14.52 -1.55
C LYS A 160 -29.05 15.69 -1.33
N PHE A 161 -28.52 16.90 -1.20
CA PHE A 161 -29.33 18.10 -1.19
C PHE A 161 -29.81 18.35 -2.63
N GLY A 162 -31.07 18.03 -2.89
CA GLY A 162 -31.73 18.39 -4.14
C GLY A 162 -31.65 19.91 -4.36
N LYS A 163 -31.50 20.35 -5.61
CA LYS A 163 -31.46 21.76 -5.96
C LYS A 163 -32.79 22.42 -5.59
N ALA A 164 -32.88 23.00 -4.39
CA ALA A 164 -33.94 23.92 -4.03
C ALA A 164 -33.54 25.32 -4.49
N TYR A 165 -33.65 25.58 -5.80
CA TYR A 165 -33.79 26.94 -6.29
C TYR A 165 -34.56 26.92 -7.62
N GLU A 166 -35.89 26.99 -7.51
CA GLU A 166 -36.72 27.49 -8.61
C GLU A 166 -36.73 29.01 -8.50
N ALA A 167 -36.05 29.68 -9.42
CA ALA A 167 -36.26 31.10 -9.65
C ALA A 167 -37.59 31.27 -10.41
N LYS A 168 -38.45 32.15 -9.88
CA LYS A 168 -39.75 32.54 -10.45
C LYS A 168 -39.64 33.02 -11.89
#